data_AF-A0A0D0CK75-F1
#
_entry.id   AF-A0A0D0CK75-F1
#
_cell.length_a   1.000
_cell.length_b   1.000
_cell.length_c   1.000
_cell.angle_alpha   90.00
_cell.angle_beta   90.00
_cell.angle_gamma   90.00
#
_symmetry.space_group_name_H-M   'P 1'
#
loop_
_entity.id
_entity.type
_entity.pdbx_description
1 polymer ?
#
loop_
_entity_poly.entity_id
_entity_poly.type
_entity_poly.pdbx_seq_one_letter_code
_entity_poly.pdbx_strand_id
1 'polypeptide(L)'
;MTPEEQHIIASYASTVYINTISFIIVQITGFGVSALGMLIATHILLTKSLTHSRIALLACLIVSFSAFTWSTFCNGAFPLIQEQVDFVQIKPKGQGGLEVEAQISNNKTLPLNHMQGWAFAISVLLSDFIVVWRVWILFQPKKLWRVTLILLTTVNIGIQIADCILDVIDVKAEESNSNTILDW
;
A
#
# COMPACT_ATOMS: atom_id res chain seq x y z
N MET A 1 -21.25 -32.34 9.26
CA MET A 1 -21.16 -30.88 9.18
C MET A 1 -22.23 -30.32 10.09
N THR A 2 -21.84 -29.64 11.15
CA THR A 2 -22.78 -29.04 12.11
C THR A 2 -23.29 -27.69 11.57
N PRO A 3 -24.45 -27.19 12.07
CA PRO A 3 -24.95 -25.87 11.68
C PRO A 3 -23.97 -24.74 12.00
N GLU A 4 -23.18 -24.88 13.06
CA GLU A 4 -22.16 -23.91 13.46
C GLU A 4 -20.99 -23.88 12.46
N GLU A 5 -20.50 -25.05 12.03
CA GLU A 5 -19.48 -25.16 10.99
C GLU A 5 -19.94 -24.54 9.66
N GLN A 6 -21.20 -24.74 9.28
CA GLN A 6 -21.79 -24.12 8.10
C GLN A 6 -21.83 -22.59 8.19
N HIS A 7 -22.16 -22.04 9.36
CA HIS A 7 -22.21 -20.59 9.55
C HIS A 7 -20.82 -19.96 9.46
N ILE A 8 -19.81 -20.60 10.06
CA ILE A 8 -18.42 -20.13 10.02
C ILE A 8 -17.92 -20.11 8.56
N ILE A 9 -18.12 -21.21 7.83
CA ILE A 9 -17.69 -21.32 6.42
C ILE A 9 -18.42 -20.30 5.53
N ALA A 10 -19.72 -20.10 5.74
CA ALA A 10 -20.49 -19.11 4.99
C ALA A 10 -20.01 -17.68 5.26
N SER A 11 -19.70 -17.35 6.52
CA SER A 11 -19.18 -16.02 6.89
C SER A 11 -17.79 -15.78 6.29
N TYR A 12 -16.91 -16.77 6.34
CA TYR A 12 -15.56 -16.68 5.76
C TYR A 12 -15.62 -16.53 4.24
N ALA A 13 -16.43 -17.35 3.57
CA ALA A 13 -16.64 -17.27 2.13
C ALA A 13 -17.22 -15.91 1.70
N SER A 14 -18.13 -15.33 2.49
CA SER A 14 -18.69 -14.02 2.19
C SER A 14 -17.67 -12.90 2.35
N THR A 15 -16.84 -12.93 3.39
CA THR A 15 -15.76 -11.96 3.59
C THR A 15 -14.73 -12.03 2.47
N VAL A 16 -14.30 -13.25 2.10
CA VAL A 16 -13.39 -13.48 0.97
C VAL A 16 -14.03 -12.96 -0.32
N TYR A 17 -15.28 -13.29 -0.61
CA TYR A 17 -15.96 -12.84 -1.83
C TYR A 17 -16.05 -11.31 -1.92
N ILE A 18 -16.48 -10.65 -0.83
CA ILE A 18 -16.63 -9.19 -0.80
C ILE A 18 -15.28 -8.49 -0.91
N ASN A 19 -14.28 -8.96 -0.15
CA ASN A 19 -12.94 -8.40 -0.18
C ASN A 19 -12.31 -8.62 -1.55
N THR A 20 -12.28 -9.84 -2.05
CA THR A 20 -11.64 -10.16 -3.33
C THR A 20 -12.32 -9.42 -4.49
N ILE A 21 -13.64 -9.36 -4.56
CA ILE A 21 -14.33 -8.66 -5.66
C ILE A 21 -14.21 -7.14 -5.53
N SER A 22 -14.53 -6.57 -4.36
CA SER A 22 -14.48 -5.12 -4.19
C SER A 22 -13.07 -4.62 -4.35
N PHE A 23 -12.09 -5.34 -3.80
CA PHE A 23 -10.70 -4.95 -3.84
C PHE A 23 -10.11 -5.09 -5.24
N ILE A 24 -10.30 -6.23 -5.93
CA ILE A 24 -9.79 -6.42 -7.28
C ILE A 24 -10.44 -5.46 -8.26
N ILE A 25 -11.76 -5.33 -8.26
CA ILE A 25 -12.45 -4.46 -9.22
C ILE A 25 -12.06 -3.00 -8.98
N VAL A 26 -12.13 -2.51 -7.74
CA VAL A 26 -11.84 -1.10 -7.45
C VAL A 26 -10.37 -0.77 -7.63
N GLN A 27 -9.44 -1.62 -7.13
CA GLN A 27 -8.00 -1.36 -7.25
C GLN A 27 -7.51 -1.48 -8.69
N ILE A 28 -7.88 -2.54 -9.42
CA ILE A 28 -7.40 -2.74 -10.80
C ILE A 28 -8.02 -1.69 -11.73
N THR A 29 -9.33 -1.39 -11.58
CA THR A 29 -9.97 -0.35 -12.40
C THR A 29 -9.39 1.03 -12.08
N GLY A 30 -9.22 1.35 -10.79
CA GLY A 30 -8.58 2.59 -10.35
C GLY A 30 -7.14 2.71 -10.86
N PHE A 31 -6.40 1.60 -10.89
CA PHE A 31 -5.06 1.53 -11.46
C PHE A 31 -5.05 1.75 -12.97
N GLY A 32 -5.95 1.12 -13.71
CA GLY A 32 -6.08 1.34 -15.14
C GLY A 32 -6.34 2.81 -15.48
N VAL A 33 -7.27 3.45 -14.77
CA VAL A 33 -7.59 4.88 -14.95
C VAL A 33 -6.38 5.76 -14.61
N SER A 34 -5.69 5.48 -13.50
CA SER A 34 -4.53 6.25 -13.05
C SER A 34 -3.35 6.10 -14.01
N ALA A 35 -3.07 4.88 -14.48
CA ALA A 35 -2.03 4.59 -15.46
C ALA A 35 -2.32 5.28 -16.80
N LEU A 36 -3.57 5.26 -17.26
CA LEU A 36 -3.97 5.98 -18.47
C LEU A 36 -3.75 7.49 -18.32
N GLY A 37 -4.14 8.08 -17.19
CA GLY A 37 -3.90 9.48 -16.89
C GLY A 37 -2.41 9.85 -16.87
N MET A 38 -1.57 9.00 -16.28
CA MET A 38 -0.12 9.18 -16.25
C MET A 38 0.52 9.07 -17.64
N LEU A 39 0.05 8.15 -18.49
CA LEU A 39 0.51 8.03 -19.87
C LEU A 39 0.16 9.27 -20.71
N ILE A 40 -1.08 9.77 -20.58
CA ILE A 40 -1.51 10.99 -21.26
C ILE A 40 -0.65 12.19 -20.79
N ALA A 41 -0.44 12.33 -19.48
CA ALA A 41 0.39 13.40 -18.92
C ALA A 41 1.84 13.32 -19.44
N THR A 42 2.41 12.11 -19.49
CA THR A 42 3.76 11.87 -20.01
C THR A 42 3.85 12.23 -21.49
N HIS A 43 2.88 11.83 -22.31
CA HIS A 43 2.82 12.17 -23.72
C HIS A 43 2.75 13.70 -23.94
N ILE A 44 1.92 14.41 -23.17
CA ILE A 44 1.83 15.89 -23.22
C ILE A 44 3.16 16.55 -22.81
N LEU A 45 3.89 15.95 -21.86
CA LEU A 45 5.18 16.46 -21.43
C LEU A 45 6.29 16.26 -22.48
N LEU A 46 6.29 15.10 -23.15
CA LEU A 46 7.28 14.71 -24.17
C LEU A 46 7.09 15.43 -25.52
N THR A 47 5.87 15.84 -25.84
CA THR A 47 5.56 16.52 -27.13
C THR A 47 6.05 17.97 -27.23
N LYS A 48 6.58 18.56 -26.15
CA LYS A 48 7.19 19.90 -26.18
C LYS A 48 8.65 19.83 -25.72
N SER A 49 9.40 20.90 -25.96
CA SER A 49 10.82 20.99 -25.58
C SER A 49 11.05 20.67 -24.10
N LEU A 50 12.01 19.78 -23.85
CA LEU A 50 12.43 19.37 -22.52
C LEU A 50 13.15 20.53 -21.80
N THR A 51 12.47 21.11 -20.83
CA THR A 51 13.03 22.09 -19.89
C THR A 51 13.36 21.40 -18.56
N HIS A 52 14.25 21.99 -17.76
CA HIS A 52 14.61 21.44 -16.44
C HIS A 52 13.39 21.14 -15.56
N SER A 53 12.35 21.99 -15.60
CA SER A 53 11.12 21.75 -14.85
C SER A 53 10.33 20.54 -15.36
N ARG A 54 10.33 20.29 -16.68
CA ARG A 54 9.66 19.11 -17.26
C ARG A 54 10.39 17.83 -16.94
N ILE A 55 11.72 17.86 -16.93
CA ILE A 55 12.55 16.69 -16.55
C ILE A 55 12.19 16.24 -15.14
N ALA A 56 12.16 17.17 -14.19
CA ALA A 56 11.87 16.79 -12.81
C ALA A 56 10.38 16.44 -12.59
N LEU A 57 9.43 17.00 -13.36
CA LEU A 57 8.04 16.51 -13.37
C LEU A 57 7.91 15.10 -13.94
N LEU A 58 8.66 14.78 -14.99
CA LEU A 58 8.68 13.46 -15.61
C LEU A 58 9.33 12.42 -14.67
N ALA A 59 10.41 12.80 -13.97
CA ALA A 59 10.97 11.97 -12.90
C ALA A 59 9.95 11.72 -11.79
N CYS A 60 9.23 12.75 -11.34
CA CYS A 60 8.19 12.61 -10.33
C CYS A 60 7.06 11.68 -10.76
N LEU A 61 6.61 11.78 -12.02
CA LEU A 61 5.62 10.89 -12.61
C LEU A 61 6.11 9.44 -12.65
N ILE A 62 7.37 9.20 -13.05
CA ILE A 62 7.95 7.85 -13.08
C ILE A 62 8.00 7.25 -11.67
N VAL A 63 8.48 8.01 -10.67
CA VAL A 63 8.55 7.50 -9.29
C VAL A 63 7.15 7.21 -8.75
N SER A 64 6.18 8.10 -9.03
CA SER A 64 4.79 7.89 -8.62
C SER A 64 4.18 6.66 -9.29
N PHE A 65 4.43 6.47 -10.59
CA PHE A 65 3.97 5.29 -11.33
C PHE A 65 4.58 4.00 -10.78
N SER A 66 5.88 4.00 -10.46
CA SER A 66 6.55 2.84 -9.85
C SER A 66 5.99 2.52 -8.47
N ALA A 67 5.80 3.53 -7.60
CA ALA A 67 5.23 3.34 -6.27
C ALA A 67 3.79 2.81 -6.33
N PHE A 68 2.99 3.34 -7.25
CA PHE A 68 1.60 2.92 -7.44
C PHE A 68 1.52 1.50 -8.02
N THR A 69 2.36 1.17 -9.00
CA THR A 69 2.48 -0.20 -9.56
C THR A 69 2.89 -1.20 -8.48
N TRP A 70 3.86 -0.84 -7.65
CA TRP A 70 4.28 -1.66 -6.53
C TRP A 70 3.15 -1.89 -5.52
N SER A 71 2.44 -0.82 -5.15
CA SER A 71 1.29 -0.90 -4.24
C SER A 71 0.20 -1.81 -4.79
N THR A 72 -0.20 -1.64 -6.06
CA THR A 72 -1.21 -2.51 -6.70
C THR A 72 -0.74 -3.95 -6.80
N PHE A 73 0.55 -4.20 -7.01
CA PHE A 73 1.11 -5.55 -7.02
C PHE A 73 1.05 -6.19 -5.64
N CYS A 74 1.52 -5.49 -4.59
CA CYS A 74 1.43 -5.93 -3.20
C CYS A 74 -0.01 -6.22 -2.79
N ASN A 75 -0.93 -5.33 -3.17
CA ASN A 75 -2.34 -5.42 -2.82
C ASN A 75 -3.06 -6.52 -3.62
N GLY A 76 -2.84 -6.63 -4.93
CA GLY A 76 -3.64 -7.51 -5.79
C GLY A 76 -3.10 -8.94 -5.89
N ALA A 77 -1.78 -9.10 -6.08
CA ALA A 77 -1.20 -10.41 -6.37
C ALA A 77 -1.04 -11.26 -5.11
N PHE A 78 -0.75 -10.64 -3.95
CA PHE A 78 -0.45 -11.39 -2.74
C PHE A 78 -1.64 -12.04 -2.06
N PRO A 79 -2.82 -11.40 -1.90
CA PRO A 79 -3.99 -12.06 -1.35
C PRO A 79 -4.40 -13.26 -2.21
N LEU A 80 -4.27 -13.15 -3.53
CA LEU A 80 -4.54 -14.26 -4.46
C LEU A 80 -3.54 -15.42 -4.30
N ILE A 81 -2.25 -15.12 -4.09
CA ILE A 81 -1.23 -16.15 -3.85
C ILE A 81 -1.43 -16.79 -2.47
N GLN A 82 -1.77 -16.00 -1.44
CA GLN A 82 -2.01 -16.49 -0.09
C GLN A 82 -3.27 -17.34 -0.03
N GLU A 83 -4.38 -16.91 -0.63
CA GLU A 83 -5.59 -17.70 -0.77
C GLU A 83 -5.30 -19.04 -1.48
N GLN A 84 -4.47 -19.05 -2.53
CA GLN A 84 -4.08 -20.30 -3.18
C GLN A 84 -3.28 -21.22 -2.26
N VAL A 85 -2.34 -20.69 -1.48
CA VAL A 85 -1.54 -21.49 -0.54
C VAL A 85 -2.42 -22.05 0.58
N ASP A 86 -3.28 -21.21 1.17
CA ASP A 86 -4.21 -21.62 2.22
C ASP A 86 -5.21 -22.68 1.68
N PHE A 87 -5.78 -22.49 0.49
CA PHE A 87 -6.68 -23.49 -0.12
C PHE A 87 -5.97 -24.80 -0.51
N VAL A 88 -4.69 -24.74 -0.92
CA VAL A 88 -3.90 -25.93 -1.29
C VAL A 88 -3.41 -26.70 -0.05
N GLN A 89 -3.15 -26.00 1.06
CA GLN A 89 -2.72 -26.60 2.33
C GLN A 89 -3.86 -27.25 3.13
N ILE A 90 -5.14 -26.89 2.90
CA ILE A 90 -6.31 -27.60 3.47
C ILE A 90 -6.43 -29.07 2.98
N LYS A 91 -5.47 -29.60 2.20
CA LYS A 91 -5.31 -31.05 2.05
C LYS A 91 -4.74 -31.65 3.34
N PRO A 92 -5.51 -32.47 4.09
CA PRO A 92 -5.14 -32.90 5.43
C PRO A 92 -3.99 -33.91 5.37
N LYS A 93 -2.77 -33.45 5.65
CA LYS A 93 -1.60 -34.31 5.86
C LYS A 93 -0.73 -33.78 6.99
N GLY A 94 -1.29 -33.63 8.19
CA GLY A 94 -0.48 -33.31 9.36
C GLY A 94 -1.31 -33.07 10.61
N GLN A 95 -0.90 -33.68 11.72
CA GLN A 95 -1.57 -33.66 13.02
C GLN A 95 -1.24 -32.38 13.81
N GLY A 96 -1.42 -31.22 13.16
CA GLY A 96 -1.37 -29.89 13.76
C GLY A 96 -2.46 -29.08 13.09
N GLY A 97 -3.57 -28.85 13.80
CA GLY A 97 -4.82 -28.36 13.23
C GLY A 97 -4.75 -27.01 12.53
N LEU A 98 -5.89 -26.60 11.97
CA LEU A 98 -6.15 -25.36 11.22
C LEU A 98 -5.50 -24.10 11.86
N GLU A 99 -5.35 -24.05 13.18
CA GLU A 99 -4.74 -22.95 13.92
C GLU A 99 -3.22 -22.79 13.69
N VAL A 100 -2.46 -23.90 13.58
CA VAL A 100 -1.00 -23.84 13.37
C VAL A 100 -0.70 -23.32 11.95
N GLU A 101 -1.53 -23.70 10.98
CA GLU A 101 -1.38 -23.27 9.59
C GLU A 101 -1.83 -21.81 9.40
N ALA A 102 -2.88 -21.38 10.12
CA ALA A 102 -3.29 -19.98 10.18
C ALA A 102 -2.20 -19.06 10.77
N GLN A 103 -1.49 -19.51 11.80
CA GLN A 103 -0.35 -18.76 12.36
C GLN A 103 0.85 -18.67 11.41
N ILE A 104 1.16 -19.75 10.67
CA ILE A 104 2.23 -19.72 9.67
C ILE A 104 1.87 -18.77 8.51
N SER A 105 0.61 -18.75 8.09
CA SER A 105 0.10 -17.82 7.07
C SER A 105 0.17 -16.35 7.56
N ASN A 106 -0.17 -16.10 8.82
CA ASN A 106 -0.10 -14.77 9.44
C ASN A 106 1.35 -14.25 9.56
N ASN A 107 2.29 -15.10 9.96
CA ASN A 107 3.71 -14.71 10.05
C ASN A 107 4.34 -14.40 8.69
N LYS A 108 3.83 -14.98 7.59
CA LYS A 108 4.31 -14.67 6.23
C LYS A 108 3.73 -13.37 5.66
N THR A 109 2.56 -12.93 6.16
CA THR A 109 1.91 -11.68 5.72
C THR A 109 2.43 -10.44 6.44
N LEU A 110 2.93 -10.59 7.66
CA LEU A 110 3.51 -9.52 8.47
C LEU A 110 4.53 -8.61 7.74
N PRO A 111 5.60 -9.13 7.10
CA PRO A 111 6.56 -8.28 6.39
C PRO A 111 5.95 -7.60 5.14
N LEU A 112 4.86 -8.13 4.59
CA LEU A 112 4.20 -7.57 3.40
C LEU A 112 3.28 -6.40 3.77
N ASN A 113 2.54 -6.51 4.87
CA ASN A 113 1.81 -5.37 5.46
C ASN A 113 2.78 -4.22 5.75
N HIS A 114 3.99 -4.56 6.20
CA HIS A 114 5.06 -3.59 6.39
C HIS A 114 5.40 -2.83 5.10
N MET A 115 5.63 -3.56 4.00
CA MET A 115 5.99 -2.95 2.71
C MET A 115 4.86 -2.09 2.12
N GLN A 116 3.60 -2.38 2.46
CA GLN A 116 2.44 -1.63 1.98
C GLN A 116 2.39 -0.21 2.55
N GLY A 117 2.64 -0.04 3.85
CA GLY A 117 2.64 1.29 4.49
C GLY A 117 3.64 2.25 3.85
N TRP A 118 4.85 1.74 3.53
CA TRP A 118 5.89 2.53 2.86
C TRP A 118 5.49 2.98 1.46
N ALA A 119 4.82 2.13 0.67
CA ALA A 119 4.39 2.49 -0.69
C ALA A 119 3.34 3.63 -0.67
N PHE A 120 2.43 3.59 0.30
CA PHE A 120 1.45 4.66 0.50
C PHE A 120 2.12 5.96 0.95
N ALA A 121 3.01 5.90 1.94
CA ALA A 121 3.75 7.06 2.42
C ALA A 121 4.55 7.74 1.29
N ILE A 122 5.27 6.98 0.46
CA ILE A 122 6.01 7.52 -0.70
C ILE A 122 5.07 8.25 -1.66
N SER A 123 3.89 7.69 -1.92
CA SER A 123 2.91 8.28 -2.84
C SER A 123 2.36 9.62 -2.32
N VAL A 124 2.06 9.70 -1.02
CA VAL A 124 1.62 10.95 -0.37
C VAL A 124 2.74 11.99 -0.39
N LEU A 125 3.97 11.59 -0.04
CA LEU A 125 5.13 12.50 -0.05
C LEU A 125 5.40 13.09 -1.44
N LEU A 126 5.28 12.29 -2.50
CA LEU A 126 5.41 12.76 -3.88
C LEU A 126 4.31 13.74 -4.25
N SER A 127 3.06 13.46 -3.86
CA SER A 127 1.93 14.37 -4.08
C SER A 127 2.18 15.73 -3.43
N ASP A 128 2.59 15.74 -2.17
CA ASP A 128 2.85 16.97 -1.43
C ASP A 128 4.07 17.72 -1.98
N PHE A 129 5.10 17.00 -2.42
CA PHE A 129 6.25 17.59 -3.11
C PHE A 129 5.84 18.30 -4.40
N ILE A 130 4.95 17.72 -5.21
CA ILE A 130 4.43 18.36 -6.43
C ILE A 130 3.70 19.66 -6.10
N VAL A 131 2.84 19.64 -5.07
CA VAL A 131 2.09 20.84 -4.63
C VAL A 131 3.06 21.92 -4.17
N VAL A 132 4.00 21.58 -3.30
CA VAL A 132 5.01 22.51 -2.77
C VAL A 132 5.85 23.10 -3.90
N TRP A 133 6.30 22.28 -4.84
CA TRP A 133 7.04 22.74 -5.99
C TRP A 133 6.21 23.70 -6.86
N ARG A 134 4.94 23.40 -7.14
CA ARG A 134 4.08 24.33 -7.90
C ARG A 134 3.95 25.68 -7.22
N VAL A 135 3.72 25.70 -5.90
CA VAL A 135 3.64 26.96 -5.14
C VAL A 135 5.00 27.67 -5.15
N TRP A 136 6.11 26.94 -5.06
CA TRP A 136 7.45 27.50 -5.14
C TRP A 136 7.73 28.23 -6.45
N ILE A 137 7.33 27.66 -7.59
CA ILE A 137 7.47 28.31 -8.90
C ILE A 137 6.59 29.57 -8.98
N LEU A 138 5.38 29.54 -8.42
CA LEU A 138 4.44 30.67 -8.51
C LEU A 138 4.82 31.84 -7.59
N PHE A 139 5.45 31.58 -6.44
CA PHE A 139 5.71 32.59 -5.41
C PHE A 139 7.20 32.93 -5.21
N GLN A 140 8.01 32.80 -6.27
CA GLN A 140 9.46 33.07 -6.24
C GLN A 140 9.90 34.38 -5.55
N PRO A 141 9.20 35.53 -5.63
CA PRO A 141 9.73 36.77 -5.06
C PRO A 141 9.56 36.91 -3.54
N LYS A 142 8.72 36.12 -2.86
CA LYS A 142 8.39 36.34 -1.43
C LYS A 142 9.10 35.36 -0.51
N LYS A 143 10.12 35.85 0.21
CA LYS A 143 10.98 35.07 1.12
C LYS A 143 10.20 34.35 2.25
N LEU A 144 9.10 34.92 2.73
CA LEU A 144 8.25 34.31 3.78
C LEU A 144 7.54 33.04 3.31
N TRP A 145 6.93 33.06 2.13
CA TRP A 145 6.23 31.89 1.58
C TRP A 145 7.16 30.71 1.36
N ARG A 146 8.41 30.99 0.98
CA ARG A 146 9.45 29.98 0.84
C ARG A 146 9.74 29.24 2.15
N VAL A 147 9.88 29.99 3.26
CA VAL A 147 10.13 29.41 4.58
C VAL A 147 8.92 28.62 5.08
N THR A 148 7.72 29.17 4.94
CA THR A 148 6.47 28.49 5.33
C THR A 148 6.28 27.18 4.57
N LEU A 149 6.55 27.16 3.25
CA LEU A 149 6.45 25.95 2.44
C LEU A 149 7.42 24.88 2.88
N ILE A 150 8.70 25.22 3.09
CA ILE A 150 9.71 24.27 3.56
C ILE A 150 9.25 23.66 4.89
N LEU A 151 8.82 24.51 5.83
CA LEU A 151 8.40 24.06 7.16
C LEU A 151 7.18 23.14 7.09
N LEU A 152 6.18 23.48 6.28
CA LEU A 152 4.99 22.65 6.07
C LEU A 152 5.35 21.29 5.46
N THR A 153 6.24 21.28 4.47
CA THR A 153 6.70 20.04 3.82
C THR A 153 7.48 19.16 4.80
N THR A 154 8.35 19.76 5.61
CA THR A 154 9.13 19.05 6.64
C THR A 154 8.24 18.44 7.72
N VAL A 155 7.24 19.19 8.19
CA VAL A 155 6.26 18.67 9.17
C VAL A 155 5.48 17.49 8.58
N ASN A 156 5.02 17.62 7.34
CA ASN A 156 4.29 16.56 6.66
C ASN A 156 5.12 15.28 6.46
N ILE A 157 6.40 15.44 6.09
CA ILE A 157 7.35 14.30 6.05
C ILE A 157 7.50 13.66 7.43
N GLY A 158 7.63 14.47 8.48
CA GLY A 158 7.73 13.98 9.85
C GLY A 158 6.51 13.18 10.29
N ILE A 159 5.30 13.65 9.95
CA ILE A 159 4.04 12.97 10.24
C ILE A 159 3.98 11.62 9.51
N GLN A 160 4.26 11.59 8.21
CA GLN A 160 4.23 10.33 7.44
C GLN A 160 5.26 9.30 7.92
N ILE A 161 6.45 9.75 8.32
CA ILE A 161 7.46 8.87 8.92
C ILE A 161 7.00 8.36 10.29
N ALA A 162 6.41 9.24 11.13
CA ALA A 162 5.90 8.84 12.43
C ALA A 162 4.77 7.81 12.32
N ASP A 163 3.86 8.00 11.36
CA ASP A 163 2.76 7.08 11.07
C ASP A 163 3.28 5.70 10.66
N CYS A 164 4.23 5.65 9.71
CA CYS A 164 4.89 4.39 9.35
C CYS A 164 5.61 3.72 10.52
N ILE A 165 6.23 4.50 11.42
CA ILE A 165 6.89 3.97 12.62
C ILE A 165 5.86 3.42 13.62
N LEU A 166 4.72 4.08 13.79
CA LEU A 166 3.64 3.59 14.66
C LEU A 166 3.08 2.27 14.12
N ASP A 167 2.84 2.18 12.81
CA ASP A 167 2.44 0.93 12.15
C ASP A 167 3.46 -0.20 12.41
N VAL A 168 4.77 0.10 12.40
CA VAL A 168 5.82 -0.87 12.74
C VAL A 168 5.68 -1.37 14.17
N ILE A 169 5.39 -0.46 15.10
CA ILE A 169 5.31 -0.76 16.54
C ILE A 169 4.06 -1.57 16.84
N ASP A 170 2.91 -1.20 16.28
CA ASP A 170 1.64 -1.89 16.49
C ASP A 170 1.70 -3.33 15.97
N VAL A 171 2.26 -3.53 14.78
CA VAL A 171 2.47 -4.87 14.20
C VAL A 171 3.40 -5.72 15.07
N LYS A 172 4.48 -5.14 15.62
CA LYS A 172 5.37 -5.85 16.56
C LYS A 172 4.70 -6.15 17.90
N ALA A 173 3.81 -5.29 18.36
CA ALA A 173 3.05 -5.50 19.58
C ALA A 173 2.08 -6.70 19.41
N GLU A 174 1.39 -6.79 18.27
CA GLU A 174 0.58 -7.97 17.92
C GLU A 174 1.41 -9.26 17.87
N GLU A 175 2.61 -9.22 17.27
CA GLU A 175 3.54 -10.35 17.24
C GLU A 175 3.90 -10.81 18.67
N SER A 176 4.24 -9.87 19.56
CA SER A 176 4.59 -10.20 20.95
C SER A 176 3.45 -10.81 21.76
N ASN A 177 2.21 -10.37 21.52
CA ASN A 177 1.01 -10.88 22.18
C ASN A 177 0.59 -12.26 21.65
N SER A 178 0.78 -12.52 20.36
CA SER A 178 0.49 -13.84 19.77
C SER A 178 1.48 -14.93 20.24
N ASN A 179 2.76 -14.58 20.40
CA ASN A 179 3.78 -15.51 20.89
C ASN A 179 3.61 -15.85 22.38
N THR A 180 3.02 -14.96 23.19
CA THR A 180 2.78 -15.23 24.63
C THR A 180 1.58 -16.15 24.88
N ILE A 181 0.71 -16.37 23.91
CA ILE A 181 -0.47 -17.23 24.04
C ILE A 181 -0.15 -18.71 23.74
N LEU A 182 1.00 -19.03 23.16
CA LEU A 182 1.36 -20.41 22.74
C LEU A 182 2.19 -21.22 23.76
N ASP A 183 2.53 -20.64 24.92
CA ASP A 183 3.47 -21.25 25.88
C ASP A 183 2.78 -22.15 26.94
N TRP A 184 1.57 -22.66 26.69
CA TRP A 184 0.85 -23.61 27.56
C TRP A 184 0.47 -24.91 26.84
#